data_AF-A0A1B6GHH9-F1
#
_entry.id   AF-A0A1B6GHH9-F1
#
_cell.length_a   1.000
_cell.length_b   1.000
_cell.length_c   1.000
_cell.angle_alpha   90.00
_cell.angle_beta   90.00
_cell.angle_gamma   90.00
#
_symmetry.space_group_name_H-M   'P 1'
#
loop_
_entity.id
_entity.type
_entity.pdbx_description
1 polymer ?
#
loop_
_entity_poly.entity_id
_entity_poly.type
_entity_poly.pdbx_seq_one_letter_code
_entity_poly.pdbx_strand_id
1 'polypeptide(L)'
;MANTFLIINYIFSFIFILVSCHFETNSSDSNTVFLIKEDDHCEELLESFALVSANYTFCAIRFARPIKLCQFCVEKYQSVESVHSDILTLEDEEGEQCKEKLLNLDRLQVVEAGFNYVTGLWQRASCNKCFETDSQGNPTKELNDKTKKILQLSNYTQTCIE
;
A
#
# COMPACT_ATOMS: atom_id res chain seq x y z
N MET A 1 -45.37 -20.88 -19.36
CA MET A 1 -45.77 -19.86 -18.37
C MET A 1 -44.76 -19.84 -17.21
N ALA A 2 -43.46 -19.70 -17.52
CA ALA A 2 -42.36 -19.78 -16.53
C ALA A 2 -41.23 -18.77 -16.81
N ASN A 3 -41.06 -18.32 -18.07
CA ASN A 3 -40.03 -17.34 -18.44
C ASN A 3 -40.36 -15.88 -18.09
N THR A 4 -41.62 -15.54 -17.82
CA THR A 4 -42.00 -14.17 -17.43
C THR A 4 -41.74 -13.87 -15.96
N PHE A 5 -41.65 -14.88 -15.09
CA PHE A 5 -41.35 -14.70 -13.66
C PHE A 5 -39.85 -14.49 -13.37
N LEU A 6 -38.96 -15.01 -14.21
CA LEU A 6 -37.51 -14.84 -14.05
C LEU A 6 -37.07 -13.42 -14.42
N ILE A 7 -37.69 -12.81 -15.44
CA ILE A 7 -37.36 -11.45 -15.89
C ILE A 7 -37.75 -10.40 -14.84
N ILE A 8 -38.89 -10.57 -14.17
CA ILE A 8 -39.38 -9.64 -13.15
C ILE A 8 -38.47 -9.65 -11.90
N ASN A 9 -37.95 -10.82 -11.52
CA ASN A 9 -36.98 -10.94 -10.42
C ASN A 9 -35.61 -10.33 -10.74
N TYR A 10 -35.12 -10.47 -11.99
CA TYR A 10 -33.88 -9.81 -12.41
C TYR A 10 -34.01 -8.29 -12.44
N ILE A 11 -35.17 -7.75 -12.84
CA ILE A 11 -35.45 -6.31 -12.86
C ILE A 11 -35.58 -5.77 -11.43
N PHE A 12 -36.28 -6.47 -10.52
CA PHE A 12 -36.36 -6.06 -9.11
C PHE A 12 -35.01 -6.13 -8.39
N SER A 13 -34.16 -7.11 -8.71
CA SER A 13 -32.82 -7.21 -8.15
C SER A 13 -31.87 -6.15 -8.71
N PHE A 14 -32.01 -5.73 -9.98
CA PHE A 14 -31.27 -4.61 -10.54
C PHE A 14 -31.73 -3.26 -9.99
N ILE A 15 -33.03 -3.10 -9.74
CA ILE A 15 -33.60 -1.88 -9.12
C ILE A 15 -33.14 -1.74 -7.66
N PHE A 16 -33.05 -2.84 -6.89
CA PHE A 16 -32.49 -2.79 -5.53
C PHE A 16 -31.00 -2.42 -5.50
N ILE A 17 -30.21 -2.82 -6.50
CA ILE A 17 -28.79 -2.42 -6.61
C ILE A 17 -28.66 -0.93 -6.98
N LEU A 18 -29.59 -0.38 -7.77
CA LEU A 18 -29.60 1.05 -8.12
C LEU A 18 -30.11 1.95 -6.99
N VAL A 19 -31.05 1.49 -6.17
CA VAL A 19 -31.64 2.28 -5.07
C VAL A 19 -30.70 2.38 -3.86
N SER A 20 -29.73 1.46 -3.70
CA SER A 20 -28.69 1.59 -2.66
C SER A 20 -27.52 2.51 -3.02
N CYS A 21 -27.50 3.09 -4.23
CA CYS A 21 -26.51 4.09 -4.65
C CYS A 21 -27.16 5.35 -5.23
N HIS A 22 -28.30 5.79 -4.69
CA HIS A 22 -28.75 7.17 -4.94
C HIS A 22 -27.94 8.13 -4.06
N PHE A 23 -26.74 8.46 -4.54
CA PHE A 23 -26.03 9.67 -4.13
C PHE A 23 -26.92 10.85 -4.59
N GLU A 24 -27.50 11.59 -3.64
CA GLU A 24 -28.24 12.81 -3.94
C GLU A 24 -27.26 13.87 -4.45
N THR A 25 -27.14 14.02 -5.76
CA THR A 25 -26.58 15.23 -6.37
C THR A 25 -27.65 16.32 -6.34
N ASN A 26 -27.83 16.96 -5.19
CA ASN A 26 -28.56 18.22 -5.07
C ASN A 26 -27.66 19.24 -4.36
N SER A 27 -26.88 19.98 -5.13
CA SER A 27 -26.41 21.30 -4.71
C SER A 27 -26.31 22.24 -5.92
N SER A 28 -27.40 22.94 -6.19
CA SER A 28 -27.35 24.26 -6.80
C SER A 28 -27.24 25.29 -5.68
N ASP A 29 -26.15 26.04 -5.69
CA ASP A 29 -25.85 27.25 -4.92
C ASP A 29 -25.79 27.15 -3.38
N SER A 30 -24.57 26.95 -2.89
CA SER A 30 -23.98 27.91 -1.95
C SER A 30 -22.49 27.94 -2.20
N ASN A 31 -21.92 29.15 -2.29
CA ASN A 31 -20.48 29.42 -2.41
C ASN A 31 -19.68 28.57 -1.43
N THR A 32 -19.29 27.38 -1.85
CA THR A 32 -18.31 26.58 -1.13
C THR A 32 -17.03 26.95 -1.83
N VAL A 33 -16.33 27.88 -1.21
CA VAL A 33 -14.91 28.09 -1.40
C VAL A 33 -14.29 26.70 -1.56
N PHE A 34 -14.01 26.29 -2.79
CA PHE A 34 -12.94 25.34 -3.03
C PHE A 34 -11.75 26.12 -2.50
N LEU A 35 -11.44 25.89 -1.22
CA LEU A 35 -10.19 26.32 -0.65
C LEU A 35 -9.21 25.70 -1.63
N ILE A 36 -8.58 26.56 -2.43
CA ILE A 36 -7.22 26.32 -2.86
C ILE A 36 -6.52 26.17 -1.52
N LYS A 37 -6.55 24.95 -0.98
CA LYS A 37 -5.79 24.57 0.19
C LYS A 37 -4.38 24.89 -0.29
N GLU A 38 -3.72 25.82 0.41
CA GLU A 38 -2.28 25.98 0.25
C GLU A 38 -1.67 24.59 0.18
N ASP A 39 -0.67 24.47 -0.69
CA ASP A 39 0.02 23.24 -1.04
C ASP A 39 0.59 22.62 0.25
N ASP A 40 -0.24 21.84 0.94
CA ASP A 40 0.06 21.31 2.26
C ASP A 40 1.01 20.14 2.01
N HIS A 41 2.31 20.40 2.15
CA HIS A 41 3.36 19.41 1.99
C HIS A 41 3.05 18.09 2.74
N CYS A 42 2.36 18.15 3.88
CA CYS A 42 1.95 16.96 4.60
C CYS A 42 0.85 16.16 3.86
N GLU A 43 -0.06 16.82 3.15
CA GLU A 43 -1.03 16.17 2.26
C GLU A 43 -0.32 15.44 1.12
N GLU A 44 0.70 16.04 0.51
CA GLU A 44 1.51 15.37 -0.52
C GLU A 44 2.21 14.11 0.01
N LEU A 45 2.73 14.17 1.24
CA LEU A 45 3.33 13.02 1.92
C LEU A 45 2.27 11.94 2.22
N LEU A 46 1.04 12.33 2.58
CA LEU A 46 -0.07 11.40 2.80
C LEU A 46 -0.46 10.68 1.51
N GLU A 47 -0.62 11.41 0.40
CA GLU A 47 -0.88 10.83 -0.92
C GLU A 47 0.26 9.92 -1.38
N SER A 48 1.50 10.36 -1.17
CA SER A 48 2.69 9.57 -1.47
C SER A 48 2.68 8.27 -0.67
N PHE A 49 2.36 8.31 0.62
CA PHE A 49 2.27 7.13 1.48
C PHE A 49 1.19 6.15 0.97
N ALA A 50 0.03 6.66 0.60
CA ALA A 50 -1.05 5.86 0.01
C ALA A 50 -0.57 5.15 -1.28
N LEU A 51 0.13 5.85 -2.17
CA LEU A 51 0.65 5.29 -3.40
C LEU A 51 1.73 4.21 -3.16
N VAL A 52 2.75 4.51 -2.35
CA VAL A 52 3.86 3.57 -2.12
C VAL A 52 3.42 2.33 -1.35
N SER A 53 2.49 2.47 -0.40
CA SER A 53 1.93 1.34 0.35
C SER A 53 1.04 0.45 -0.52
N ALA A 54 0.23 1.04 -1.42
CA ALA A 54 -0.54 0.29 -2.41
C ALA A 54 0.37 -0.49 -3.37
N ASN A 55 1.45 0.15 -3.85
CA ASN A 55 2.43 -0.48 -4.74
C ASN A 55 3.17 -1.65 -4.07
N TYR A 56 3.56 -1.50 -2.80
CA TYR A 56 4.13 -2.60 -2.02
C TYR A 56 3.12 -3.74 -1.87
N THR A 57 1.87 -3.44 -1.50
CA THR A 57 0.82 -4.44 -1.30
C THR A 57 0.55 -5.22 -2.58
N PHE A 58 0.45 -4.53 -3.71
CA PHE A 58 0.31 -5.16 -5.03
C PHE A 58 1.50 -6.09 -5.33
N CYS A 59 2.74 -5.61 -5.11
CA CYS A 59 3.94 -6.42 -5.32
C CYS A 59 3.93 -7.68 -4.45
N ALA A 60 3.66 -7.53 -3.16
CA ALA A 60 3.64 -8.62 -2.19
C ALA A 60 2.63 -9.71 -2.58
N ILE A 61 1.42 -9.32 -2.99
CA ILE A 61 0.38 -10.25 -3.45
C ILE A 61 0.80 -10.92 -4.77
N ARG A 62 1.31 -10.14 -5.73
CA ARG A 62 1.73 -10.66 -7.05
C ARG A 62 2.82 -11.73 -6.96
N PHE A 63 3.69 -11.63 -5.94
CA PHE A 63 4.80 -12.54 -5.69
C PHE A 63 4.59 -13.45 -4.46
N ALA A 64 3.34 -13.70 -4.08
CA ALA A 64 3.01 -14.59 -2.97
C ALA A 64 3.21 -16.08 -3.30
N ARG A 65 3.05 -16.47 -4.58
CA ARG A 65 3.13 -17.89 -5.02
C ARG A 65 3.78 -18.02 -6.42
N PRO A 66 4.92 -18.73 -6.55
CA PRO A 66 5.83 -19.10 -5.46
C PRO A 66 6.35 -17.84 -4.74
N ILE A 67 6.75 -17.98 -3.46
CA ILE A 67 7.14 -16.83 -2.64
C ILE A 67 8.40 -16.17 -3.21
N LYS A 68 8.27 -14.92 -3.67
CA LYS A 68 9.34 -14.11 -4.27
C LYS A 68 9.32 -12.66 -3.76
N LEU A 69 8.54 -12.39 -2.70
CA LEU A 69 8.30 -11.07 -2.13
C LEU A 69 9.60 -10.29 -1.89
N CYS A 70 10.57 -10.84 -1.15
CA CYS A 70 11.77 -10.11 -0.78
C CYS A 70 12.52 -9.63 -2.05
N GLN A 71 12.77 -10.54 -3.00
CA GLN A 71 13.57 -10.26 -4.19
C GLN A 71 12.96 -9.17 -5.10
N PHE A 72 11.63 -9.14 -5.24
CA PHE A 72 10.97 -8.26 -6.20
C PHE A 72 10.37 -7.00 -5.58
N CYS A 73 10.17 -6.97 -4.26
CA CYS A 73 9.48 -5.89 -3.58
C CYS A 73 10.39 -5.02 -2.69
N VAL A 74 11.70 -5.29 -2.64
CA VAL A 74 12.66 -4.53 -1.80
C VAL A 74 12.61 -3.02 -2.03
N GLU A 75 12.54 -2.57 -3.28
CA GLU A 75 12.50 -1.13 -3.56
C GLU A 75 11.20 -0.50 -3.09
N LYS A 76 10.08 -1.24 -3.21
CA LYS A 76 8.74 -0.75 -2.87
C LYS A 76 8.62 -0.67 -1.35
N TYR A 77 9.23 -1.63 -0.66
CA TYR A 77 9.41 -1.61 0.79
C TYR A 77 10.22 -0.39 1.25
N GLN A 78 11.39 -0.16 0.65
CA GLN A 78 12.25 1.00 0.97
C GLN A 78 11.54 2.34 0.70
N SER A 79 10.72 2.44 -0.35
CA SER A 79 9.89 3.64 -0.61
C SER A 79 8.86 3.88 0.49
N VAL A 80 8.22 2.83 1.02
CA VAL A 80 7.30 2.97 2.17
C VAL A 80 8.05 3.46 3.41
N GLU A 81 9.22 2.88 3.71
CA GLU A 81 10.05 3.33 4.84
C GLU A 81 10.48 4.79 4.69
N SER A 82 10.91 5.20 3.50
CA SER A 82 11.33 6.57 3.22
C SER A 82 10.20 7.56 3.44
N VAL A 83 9.04 7.37 2.78
CA VAL A 83 7.91 8.32 2.89
C VAL A 83 7.37 8.35 4.32
N HIS A 84 7.32 7.22 5.02
CA HIS A 84 6.92 7.21 6.42
C HIS A 84 7.93 7.95 7.31
N SER A 85 9.24 7.81 7.04
CA SER A 85 10.26 8.60 7.73
C SER A 85 10.06 10.09 7.48
N ASP A 86 9.77 10.48 6.24
CA ASP A 86 9.53 11.88 5.87
C ASP A 86 8.31 12.44 6.63
N ILE A 87 7.20 11.69 6.72
CA ILE A 87 6.03 12.05 7.57
C ILE A 87 6.44 12.30 9.03
N LEU A 88 7.37 11.50 9.56
CA LEU A 88 7.80 11.63 10.96
C LEU A 88 8.76 12.80 11.20
N THR A 89 9.44 13.30 10.16
CA THR A 89 10.56 14.25 10.33
C THR A 89 10.38 15.60 9.64
N LEU A 90 9.54 15.69 8.60
CA LEU A 90 9.34 16.93 7.86
C LEU A 90 8.25 17.80 8.47
N GLU A 91 8.38 19.09 8.20
CA GLU A 91 7.46 20.15 8.59
C GLU A 91 6.76 20.67 7.34
N ASP A 92 5.57 21.23 7.51
CA ASP A 92 4.86 21.93 6.45
C ASP A 92 5.37 23.36 6.22
N GLU A 93 4.70 24.11 5.36
CA GLU A 93 5.06 25.50 5.07
C GLU A 93 4.91 26.44 6.28
N GLU A 94 4.11 26.06 7.27
CA GLU A 94 3.88 26.81 8.52
C GLU A 94 4.85 26.42 9.64
N GLY A 95 5.71 25.42 9.43
CA GLY A 95 6.67 24.90 10.42
C GLY A 95 6.06 23.91 11.42
N GLU A 96 4.87 23.38 11.15
CA GLU A 96 4.23 22.34 11.94
C GLU A 96 4.67 20.95 11.44
N GLN A 97 4.97 20.04 12.37
CA GLN A 97 5.41 18.70 12.00
C GLN A 97 4.29 17.89 11.36
N CYS A 98 4.54 17.28 10.19
CA CYS A 98 3.55 16.43 9.52
C CYS A 98 3.08 15.26 10.38
N LYS A 99 3.93 14.78 11.29
CA LYS A 99 3.57 13.77 12.29
C LYS A 99 2.37 14.20 13.15
N GLU A 100 2.34 15.47 13.57
CA GLU A 100 1.27 16.00 14.43
C GLU A 100 -0.02 16.19 13.63
N LYS A 101 0.09 16.53 12.35
CA LYS A 101 -1.05 16.67 11.42
C LYS A 101 -1.62 15.36 10.88
N LEU A 102 -0.81 14.29 10.82
CA LEU A 102 -1.21 13.06 10.12
C LEU A 102 -1.34 11.85 11.04
N LEU A 103 -0.62 11.81 12.17
CA LEU A 103 -0.58 10.65 13.06
C LEU A 103 -1.30 10.92 14.38
N ASN A 104 -1.90 9.87 14.94
CA ASN A 104 -2.57 9.90 16.25
C ASN A 104 -3.74 10.88 16.40
N LEU A 105 -4.28 11.43 15.31
CA LEU A 105 -5.45 12.30 15.33
C LEU A 105 -6.78 11.56 15.43
N ASP A 106 -6.78 10.27 15.08
CA ASP A 106 -7.97 9.43 15.11
C ASP A 106 -7.69 8.07 15.78
N ARG A 107 -8.77 7.34 16.09
CA ARG A 107 -8.70 6.02 16.75
C ARG A 107 -8.26 4.89 15.84
N LEU A 108 -8.36 5.04 14.52
CA LEU A 108 -8.01 4.03 13.54
C LEU A 108 -6.51 4.05 13.22
N GLN A 109 -5.90 5.24 13.23
CA GLN A 109 -4.48 5.47 12.94
C GLN A 109 -4.07 4.81 11.63
N VAL A 110 -4.80 5.11 10.55
CA VAL A 110 -4.71 4.36 9.28
C VAL A 110 -3.30 4.35 8.69
N VAL A 111 -2.59 5.48 8.76
CA VAL A 111 -1.19 5.58 8.28
C VAL A 111 -0.29 4.63 9.05
N GLU A 112 -0.35 4.65 10.38
CA GLU A 112 0.42 3.78 11.27
C GLU A 112 0.04 2.30 11.09
N ALA A 113 -1.25 1.99 10.98
CA ALA A 113 -1.73 0.64 10.73
C ALA A 113 -1.24 0.10 9.37
N GLY A 114 -1.25 0.95 8.33
CA GLY A 114 -0.71 0.64 7.01
C GLY A 114 0.79 0.38 7.04
N PHE A 115 1.55 1.23 7.74
CA PHE A 115 2.99 1.06 7.89
C PHE A 115 3.33 -0.24 8.62
N ASN A 116 2.63 -0.54 9.71
CA ASN A 116 2.79 -1.77 10.49
C ASN A 116 2.43 -3.03 9.70
N TYR A 117 1.45 -2.96 8.78
CA TYR A 117 1.17 -4.05 7.87
C TYR A 117 2.35 -4.34 6.93
N VAL A 118 2.92 -3.30 6.30
CA VAL A 118 4.05 -3.41 5.38
C VAL A 118 5.29 -3.95 6.09
N THR A 119 5.71 -3.30 7.17
CA THR A 119 6.91 -3.69 7.94
C THR A 119 6.74 -5.04 8.61
N GLY A 120 5.56 -5.33 9.15
CA GLY A 120 5.25 -6.62 9.74
C GLY A 120 5.35 -7.77 8.74
N LEU A 121 4.87 -7.59 7.50
CA LEU A 121 4.99 -8.61 6.46
C LEU A 121 6.46 -8.85 6.07
N TRP A 122 7.23 -7.78 5.88
CA TRP A 122 8.65 -7.83 5.55
C TRP A 122 9.48 -8.54 6.63
N GLN A 123 9.25 -8.21 7.89
CA GLN A 123 9.95 -8.80 9.03
C GLN A 123 9.60 -10.28 9.23
N ARG A 124 8.32 -10.67 9.11
CA ARG A 124 7.90 -12.08 9.20
C ARG A 124 8.56 -12.95 8.13
N ALA A 125 8.78 -12.40 6.94
CA ALA A 125 9.52 -13.07 5.87
C ALA A 125 11.05 -13.08 6.09
N SER A 126 11.56 -12.40 7.13
CA SER A 126 12.99 -12.21 7.40
C SER A 126 13.75 -11.64 6.19
N CYS A 127 13.12 -10.75 5.41
CA CYS A 127 13.67 -10.29 4.14
C CYS A 127 15.05 -9.60 4.28
N ASN A 128 15.34 -8.94 5.40
CA ASN A 128 16.67 -8.33 5.64
C ASN A 128 17.82 -9.33 5.49
N LYS A 129 17.60 -10.62 5.80
CA LYS A 129 18.61 -11.67 5.69
C LYS A 129 18.92 -12.05 4.24
N CYS A 130 18.12 -11.60 3.27
CA CYS A 130 18.30 -11.89 1.86
C CYS A 130 19.30 -10.94 1.17
N PHE A 131 19.55 -9.77 1.77
CA PHE A 131 20.30 -8.68 1.15
C PHE A 131 21.66 -8.49 1.81
N GLU A 132 22.55 -7.80 1.11
CA GLU A 132 23.71 -7.17 1.73
C GLU A 132 23.25 -6.02 2.61
N THR A 133 23.98 -5.73 3.67
CA THR A 133 23.68 -4.62 4.58
C THR A 133 24.62 -3.45 4.32
N ASP A 134 24.09 -2.23 4.37
CA ASP A 134 24.91 -1.03 4.37
C ASP A 134 25.69 -0.84 5.69
N SER A 135 26.46 0.24 5.78
CA SER A 135 27.25 0.58 6.98
C SER A 135 26.41 0.85 8.24
N GLN A 136 25.11 1.09 8.08
CA GLN A 136 24.15 1.36 9.14
C GLN A 136 23.34 0.09 9.51
N GLY A 137 23.59 -1.02 8.81
CA GLY A 137 22.91 -2.30 9.03
C GLY A 137 21.58 -2.44 8.30
N ASN A 138 21.23 -1.53 7.40
CA ASN A 138 19.98 -1.60 6.63
C ASN A 138 20.17 -2.45 5.38
N PRO A 139 19.12 -3.20 4.95
CA PRO A 139 19.20 -4.00 3.73
C PRO A 139 19.33 -3.11 2.49
N THR A 140 20.35 -3.40 1.68
CA THR A 140 20.48 -2.85 0.33
C THR A 140 19.48 -3.52 -0.62
N LYS A 141 19.52 -3.12 -1.90
CA LYS A 141 18.75 -3.79 -2.97
C LYS A 141 19.46 -5.05 -3.50
N GLU A 142 20.72 -5.25 -3.14
CA GLU A 142 21.55 -6.33 -3.68
C GLU A 142 21.43 -7.60 -2.84
N LEU A 143 21.12 -8.72 -3.49
CA LEU A 143 21.06 -10.02 -2.81
C LEU A 143 22.45 -10.44 -2.35
N ASN A 144 22.53 -10.98 -1.14
CA ASN A 144 23.79 -11.50 -0.63
C ASN A 144 24.18 -12.83 -1.26
N ASP A 145 25.47 -13.17 -1.14
CA ASP A 145 26.04 -14.37 -1.78
C ASP A 145 25.35 -15.67 -1.37
N LYS A 146 24.95 -15.78 -0.10
CA LYS A 146 24.22 -16.95 0.41
C LYS A 146 22.86 -17.09 -0.27
N THR A 147 22.15 -15.98 -0.43
CA THR A 147 20.83 -15.95 -1.08
C THR A 147 20.95 -16.26 -2.56
N LYS A 148 21.93 -15.65 -3.27
CA LYS A 148 22.22 -15.99 -4.67
C LYS A 148 22.52 -17.49 -4.83
N LYS A 149 23.35 -18.06 -3.96
CA LYS A 149 23.72 -19.48 -4.00
C LYS A 149 22.52 -20.40 -3.77
N ILE A 150 21.67 -20.14 -2.78
CA ILE A 150 20.51 -21.02 -2.52
C ILE A 150 19.47 -20.95 -3.63
N LEU A 151 19.28 -19.79 -4.25
CA LEU A 151 18.40 -19.62 -5.41
C LEU A 151 18.91 -20.40 -6.63
N GLN A 152 20.23 -20.35 -6.88
CA GLN A 152 20.86 -21.15 -7.94
C GLN A 152 20.70 -22.66 -7.71
N LEU A 153 20.98 -23.12 -6.48
CA LEU A 153 20.81 -24.53 -6.11
C LEU A 153 19.34 -24.98 -6.19
N SER A 154 18.40 -24.11 -5.81
CA SER A 154 16.97 -24.37 -5.94
C SER A 154 16.56 -24.54 -7.40
N ASN A 155 17.02 -23.67 -8.29
CA ASN A 155 16.79 -23.79 -9.74
C ASN A 155 17.38 -25.10 -10.28
N TYR A 156 18.64 -25.40 -9.95
CA TYR A 156 19.28 -26.66 -10.35
C TYR A 156 18.51 -27.90 -9.85
N THR A 157 18.05 -27.87 -8.59
CA THR A 157 17.24 -28.95 -8.02
C THR A 157 15.92 -29.11 -8.76
N GLN A 158 15.28 -28.00 -9.14
CA GLN A 158 14.05 -28.04 -9.93
C GLN A 158 14.28 -28.73 -11.28
N THR A 159 15.40 -28.42 -11.97
CA THR A 159 15.75 -29.10 -13.24
C THR A 159 16.04 -30.59 -13.10
N CYS A 160 16.33 -31.07 -11.89
CA CYS A 160 16.54 -32.48 -11.58
C CYS A 160 15.21 -33.21 -11.29
N ILE A 161 14.20 -32.48 -10.81
CA ILE A 161 12.91 -33.03 -10.38
C ILE A 161 11.88 -32.99 -11.52
N GLU A 162 11.93 -31.98 -12.38
CA GLU A 162 11.14 -31.88 -13.61
C GLU A 162 11.57 -32.91 -14.67
#